data_AF-A0A7S0VNT6-F1
#
_entry.id   AF-A0A7S0VNT6-F1
#
_cell.length_a   1.000
_cell.length_b   1.000
_cell.length_c   1.000
_cell.angle_alpha   90.00
_cell.angle_beta   90.00
_cell.angle_gamma   90.00
#
_symmetry.space_group_name_H-M   'P 1'
#
loop_
_entity.id
_entity.type
_entity.pdbx_description
1 polymer ?
#
loop_
_entity_poly.entity_id
_entity_poly.type
_entity_poly.pdbx_seq_one_letter_code
_entity_poly.pdbx_strand_id
1 'polypeptide(L)'
;STYRNRVSYVQTYESLVMDKGATFFNDHIALRTIALQDSRTGISSISRLFEALGYRSEECYNFADKHLSAVYFQHPHPKLPKLFVSEIKTWELSEDATQRIAKTLFDHNPDHVS
;
A
#
# COMPACT_ATOMS: atom_id res chain seq x y z
N SER A 1 -0.22 -17.36 0.92
CA SER A 1 0.28 -16.00 1.19
C SER A 1 -0.32 -15.49 2.50
N THR A 2 0.40 -14.67 3.27
CA THR A 2 -0.01 -14.18 4.61
C THR A 2 -1.38 -13.45 4.62
N TYR A 3 -1.75 -12.78 3.52
CA TYR A 3 -3.06 -12.13 3.36
C TYR A 3 -4.22 -13.14 3.37
N ARG A 4 -4.07 -14.26 2.65
CA ARG A 4 -5.09 -15.33 2.56
C ARG A 4 -5.40 -15.96 3.92
N ASN A 5 -4.44 -15.97 4.82
CA ASN A 5 -4.60 -16.52 6.17
C ASN A 5 -5.21 -15.50 7.15
N ARG A 6 -5.07 -14.20 6.89
CA ARG A 6 -5.66 -13.13 7.72
C ARG A 6 -7.10 -12.80 7.33
N VAL A 7 -7.49 -13.00 6.08
CA VAL A 7 -8.84 -12.70 5.57
C VAL A 7 -9.51 -14.01 5.16
N SER A 8 -10.16 -14.65 6.13
CA SER A 8 -10.72 -16.00 5.99
C SER A 8 -11.71 -16.15 4.82
N TYR A 9 -12.45 -15.10 4.49
CA TYR A 9 -13.39 -15.11 3.37
C TYR A 9 -12.73 -15.27 1.99
N VAL A 10 -11.45 -14.92 1.82
CA VAL A 10 -10.75 -15.06 0.54
C VAL A 10 -10.77 -16.51 0.06
N GLN A 11 -10.53 -17.45 0.98
CA GLN A 11 -10.52 -18.88 0.67
C GLN A 11 -11.92 -19.36 0.25
N THR A 12 -12.96 -18.89 0.94
CA THR A 12 -14.36 -19.22 0.61
C THR A 12 -14.74 -18.73 -0.79
N TYR A 13 -14.36 -17.50 -1.13
CA TYR A 13 -14.66 -16.94 -2.46
C TYR A 13 -13.88 -17.63 -3.57
N GLU A 14 -12.61 -17.96 -3.34
CA GLU A 14 -11.81 -18.71 -4.33
C GLU A 14 -12.43 -20.08 -4.61
N SER A 15 -12.83 -20.83 -3.58
CA SER A 15 -13.50 -22.11 -3.75
C SER A 15 -14.81 -21.97 -4.54
N LEU A 16 -15.64 -20.96 -4.22
CA LEU A 16 -16.88 -20.70 -4.95
C LEU A 16 -16.65 -20.37 -6.43
N VAL A 17 -15.62 -19.58 -6.74
CA VAL A 17 -15.27 -19.19 -8.11
C VAL A 17 -14.73 -20.39 -8.90
N MET A 18 -13.91 -21.24 -8.26
CA MET A 18 -13.38 -22.47 -8.85
C MET A 18 -14.47 -23.50 -9.12
N ASP A 19 -15.43 -23.68 -8.19
CA ASP A 19 -16.60 -24.55 -8.36
C ASP A 19 -17.50 -24.13 -9.53
N LYS A 20 -17.42 -22.86 -9.94
CA LYS A 20 -18.13 -22.31 -11.11
C LYS A 20 -17.28 -22.33 -12.40
N GLY A 21 -16.10 -22.95 -12.38
CA GLY A 21 -15.21 -23.08 -13.54
C GLY A 21 -14.45 -21.81 -13.92
N ALA A 22 -14.44 -20.80 -13.04
CA ALA A 22 -13.73 -19.55 -13.25
C ALA A 22 -12.41 -19.51 -12.48
N THR A 23 -11.47 -18.68 -12.93
CA THR A 23 -10.18 -18.46 -12.24
C THR A 23 -10.26 -17.17 -11.44
N PHE A 24 -9.94 -17.23 -10.15
CA PHE A 24 -9.84 -16.04 -9.30
C PHE A 24 -8.63 -15.20 -9.71
N PHE A 25 -8.85 -13.92 -10.00
CA PHE A 25 -7.81 -12.97 -10.33
C PHE A 25 -7.92 -11.75 -9.42
N ASN A 26 -6.81 -11.37 -8.79
CA ASN A 26 -6.79 -10.16 -7.97
C ASN A 26 -6.63 -8.95 -8.89
N ASP A 27 -7.67 -8.14 -9.05
CA ASP A 27 -7.65 -6.99 -9.95
C ASP A 27 -6.80 -5.82 -9.39
N HIS A 28 -6.79 -5.61 -8.08
CA HIS A 28 -6.01 -4.55 -7.46
C HIS A 28 -5.51 -4.86 -6.05
N ILE A 29 -4.34 -4.32 -5.71
CA ILE A 29 -3.77 -4.34 -4.36
C ILE A 29 -3.68 -2.91 -3.86
N ALA A 30 -4.26 -2.64 -2.68
CA ALA A 30 -4.16 -1.35 -2.02
C ALA A 30 -3.14 -1.39 -0.88
N LEU A 31 -2.15 -0.51 -0.92
CA LEU A 31 -1.13 -0.36 0.13
C LEU A 31 -1.27 1.00 0.81
N ARG A 32 -1.07 1.03 2.12
CA ARG A 32 -1.11 2.25 2.92
C ARG A 32 0.25 2.48 3.55
N THR A 33 0.72 3.70 3.43
CA THR A 33 2.02 4.16 3.92
C THR A 33 1.83 5.43 4.74
N ILE A 34 2.90 5.89 5.37
CA ILE A 34 2.93 7.10 6.17
C ILE A 34 4.01 8.00 5.58
N ALA A 35 3.67 9.23 5.22
CA ALA A 35 4.64 10.18 4.66
C ALA A 35 5.32 10.96 5.79
N LEU A 36 6.59 10.68 6.04
CA LEU A 36 7.46 11.49 6.90
C LEU A 36 8.52 12.20 6.05
N GLN A 37 9.26 13.13 6.66
CA GLN A 37 10.50 13.69 6.09
C GLN A 37 11.65 12.67 6.12
N ASP A 38 11.38 11.43 5.71
CA ASP A 38 12.34 10.34 5.56
C ASP A 38 12.05 9.60 4.25
N SER A 39 13.04 9.55 3.38
CA SER A 39 12.97 8.93 2.04
C SER A 39 12.69 7.41 2.04
N ARG A 40 12.75 6.77 3.21
CA ARG A 40 12.40 5.35 3.43
C ARG A 40 10.91 5.15 3.70
N THR A 41 10.15 6.23 3.80
CA THR A 41 8.71 6.22 4.10
C THR A 41 7.88 6.75 2.93
N GLY A 42 6.56 6.71 3.09
CA GLY A 42 5.59 7.18 2.09
C GLY A 42 5.50 6.31 0.83
N ILE A 43 4.83 6.86 -0.17
CA ILE A 43 4.64 6.26 -1.49
C ILE A 43 6.00 6.04 -2.15
N SER A 44 6.92 7.01 -2.04
CA SER A 44 8.22 6.98 -2.74
C SER A 44 9.07 5.75 -2.43
N SER A 45 9.03 5.25 -1.19
CA SER A 45 9.83 4.08 -0.80
C SER A 45 9.29 2.78 -1.42
N ILE A 46 7.98 2.71 -1.62
CA ILE A 46 7.30 1.56 -2.20
C ILE A 46 7.30 1.63 -3.75
N SER A 47 7.15 2.83 -4.33
CA SER A 47 7.12 3.03 -5.78
C SER A 47 8.38 2.50 -6.45
N ARG A 48 9.56 2.74 -5.87
CA ARG A 48 10.85 2.26 -6.41
C ARG A 48 10.87 0.74 -6.63
N LEU A 49 10.29 -0.02 -5.69
CA LEU A 49 10.21 -1.47 -5.81
C LEU A 49 9.30 -1.90 -6.97
N PHE A 50 8.13 -1.29 -7.09
CA PHE A 50 7.18 -1.66 -8.14
C PHE A 50 7.60 -1.20 -9.52
N GLU A 51 8.23 -0.03 -9.63
CA GLU A 51 8.83 0.45 -10.87
C GLU A 51 9.93 -0.49 -11.37
N ALA A 52 10.78 -1.01 -10.47
CA ALA A 52 11.77 -2.04 -10.81
C ALA A 52 11.13 -3.36 -11.30
N LEU A 53 9.90 -3.63 -10.87
CA LEU A 53 9.09 -4.77 -11.34
C LEU A 53 8.28 -4.47 -12.60
N GLY A 54 8.49 -3.31 -13.24
CA GLY A 54 7.85 -2.94 -14.50
C GLY A 54 6.50 -2.23 -14.39
N TYR A 55 6.06 -1.88 -13.18
CA TYR A 55 4.89 -1.03 -12.99
C TYR A 55 5.20 0.42 -13.35
N ARG A 56 4.18 1.16 -13.79
CA ARG A 56 4.26 2.59 -14.12
C ARG A 56 3.23 3.36 -13.32
N SER A 57 3.62 4.53 -12.83
CA SER A 57 2.67 5.49 -12.25
C SER A 57 1.82 6.08 -13.37
N GLU A 58 0.50 6.01 -13.20
CA GLU A 58 -0.46 6.46 -14.20
C GLU A 58 -1.24 7.69 -13.70
N GLU A 59 -1.70 7.67 -12.44
CA GLU A 59 -2.52 8.75 -11.88
C GLU A 59 -2.17 9.05 -10.42
N CYS A 60 -2.27 10.34 -10.06
CA CYS A 60 -2.08 10.83 -8.70
C CYS A 60 -3.39 11.41 -8.17
N TYR A 61 -3.71 11.11 -6.91
CA TYR A 61 -4.92 11.57 -6.23
C TYR A 61 -4.55 12.29 -4.93
N ASN A 62 -5.32 13.32 -4.60
CA ASN A 62 -5.24 14.02 -3.33
C ASN A 62 -6.62 14.03 -2.67
N PHE A 63 -6.69 13.54 -1.43
CA PHE A 63 -7.90 13.50 -0.62
C PHE A 63 -7.73 14.45 0.57
N ALA A 64 -8.02 15.73 0.37
CA ALA A 64 -7.78 16.79 1.36
C ALA A 64 -8.49 16.51 2.69
N ASP A 65 -9.77 16.14 2.66
CA ASP A 65 -10.58 15.87 3.86
C ASP A 65 -10.05 14.70 4.71
N LYS A 66 -9.21 13.85 4.12
CA LYS A 66 -8.63 12.67 4.79
C LYS A 66 -7.14 12.82 5.07
N HIS A 67 -6.52 13.95 4.68
CA HIS A 67 -5.08 14.16 4.73
C HIS A 67 -4.28 13.06 3.99
N LEU A 68 -4.82 12.54 2.87
CA LEU A 68 -4.18 11.46 2.11
C LEU A 68 -3.73 11.95 0.72
N SER A 69 -2.63 11.39 0.25
CA SER A 69 -2.25 11.35 -1.16
C SER A 69 -2.21 9.90 -1.62
N ALA A 70 -2.43 9.65 -2.91
CA ALA A 70 -2.32 8.31 -3.47
C ALA A 70 -1.80 8.33 -4.90
N VAL A 71 -1.18 7.23 -5.31
CA VAL A 71 -0.73 7.00 -6.67
C VAL A 71 -1.23 5.63 -7.13
N TYR A 72 -1.81 5.62 -8.32
CA TYR A 72 -2.21 4.41 -9.04
C TYR A 72 -1.08 3.97 -9.97
N PHE A 73 -0.72 2.69 -9.88
CA PHE A 73 0.27 2.06 -10.75
C PHE A 73 -0.34 0.91 -11.54
N GLN A 74 0.10 0.80 -12.79
CA GLN A 74 -0.31 -0.26 -13.70
C GLN A 74 0.89 -0.95 -14.32
N HIS A 75 0.80 -2.27 -14.47
CA HIS A 75 1.76 -3.06 -15.22
C HIS A 75 1.21 -3.32 -16.64
N PRO A 76 2.04 -3.28 -17.69
CA PRO A 76 1.59 -3.51 -19.07
C PRO A 76 1.02 -4.92 -19.29
N HIS A 77 1.47 -5.90 -18.51
CA HIS A 77 0.89 -7.24 -18.49
C HIS A 77 -0.51 -7.22 -17.84
N PRO A 78 -1.59 -7.56 -18.57
CA PRO A 78 -2.98 -7.43 -18.08
C PRO A 78 -3.39 -8.48 -17.03
N LYS A 79 -2.50 -9.43 -16.71
CA LYS A 79 -2.70 -10.46 -15.69
C LYS A 79 -1.88 -10.16 -14.43
N LEU A 80 -1.42 -8.92 -14.25
CA LEU A 80 -0.88 -8.49 -12.97
C LEU A 80 -1.84 -7.50 -12.33
N PRO A 81 -2.02 -7.56 -11.00
CA PRO A 81 -2.93 -6.67 -10.30
C PRO A 81 -2.46 -5.22 -10.48
N LYS A 82 -3.41 -4.32 -10.58
CA LYS A 82 -3.16 -2.89 -10.42
C LYS A 82 -2.75 -2.57 -8.99
N LEU A 83 -2.03 -1.49 -8.76
CA LEU A 83 -1.62 -1.08 -7.42
C LEU A 83 -2.19 0.29 -7.10
N PHE A 84 -2.69 0.45 -5.88
CA PHE A 84 -3.12 1.72 -5.34
C PHE A 84 -2.35 1.98 -4.05
N VAL A 85 -1.38 2.88 -4.08
CA VAL A 85 -0.54 3.17 -2.91
C VAL A 85 -0.95 4.54 -2.37
N SER A 86 -1.44 4.57 -1.13
CA SER A 86 -1.80 5.82 -0.44
C SER A 86 -0.82 6.12 0.69
N GLU A 87 -0.61 7.40 0.99
CA GLU A 87 0.10 7.88 2.17
C GLU A 87 -0.74 8.88 2.95
N ILE A 88 -0.60 8.85 4.28
CA ILE A 88 -1.07 9.94 5.13
C ILE A 88 -0.01 11.05 5.22
N LYS A 89 -0.45 12.29 4.98
CA LYS A 89 0.36 13.50 5.01
C LYS A 89 0.52 13.97 6.45
N THR A 90 1.57 13.53 7.15
CA THR A 90 1.68 13.77 8.59
C THR A 90 1.76 15.27 8.94
N TRP A 91 2.30 16.10 8.05
CA TRP A 91 2.35 17.56 8.23
C TRP A 91 0.97 18.25 8.24
N GLU A 92 -0.10 17.55 7.86
CA GLU A 92 -1.47 18.06 7.97
C GLU A 92 -2.18 17.58 9.24
N LEU A 93 -1.52 16.75 10.06
CA LEU A 93 -2.05 16.26 11.32
C LEU A 93 -1.67 17.18 12.49
N SER A 94 -2.26 16.94 13.66
CA SER A 94 -1.81 17.61 14.88
C SER A 94 -0.36 17.23 15.21
N GLU A 95 0.35 18.14 15.87
CA GLU A 95 1.73 17.92 16.29
C GLU A 95 1.86 16.66 17.16
N ASP A 96 0.94 16.49 18.10
CA ASP A 96 0.87 15.34 19.01
C ASP A 96 0.65 14.00 18.27
N ALA A 97 -0.18 13.98 17.22
CA ALA A 97 -0.34 12.79 16.37
C ALA A 97 0.93 12.50 15.55
N THR A 98 1.53 13.55 14.98
CA THR A 98 2.75 13.45 14.17
C THR A 98 3.92 12.90 14.99
N GLN A 99 4.11 13.41 16.22
CA GLN A 99 5.16 12.94 17.12
C GLN A 99 4.98 11.47 17.50
N ARG A 100 3.74 11.04 17.80
CA ARG A 100 3.46 9.62 18.10
C ARG A 100 3.75 8.71 16.90
N ILE A 101 3.31 9.12 15.71
CA ILE A 101 3.59 8.38 14.48
C ILE A 101 5.09 8.24 14.24
N ALA A 102 5.83 9.35 14.36
CA ALA A 102 7.27 9.36 14.20
C ALA A 102 7.92 8.39 15.21
N LYS A 103 7.59 8.49 16.49
CA LYS A 103 8.11 7.60 17.54
C LYS A 103 7.86 6.13 17.22
N THR A 104 6.62 5.76 16.86
CA THR A 104 6.28 4.37 16.51
C THR A 104 7.09 3.85 15.33
N LEU A 105 7.35 4.70 14.33
CA LEU A 105 8.16 4.32 13.17
C LEU A 105 9.65 4.20 13.51
N PHE A 106 10.17 5.07 14.38
CA PHE A 106 11.55 4.95 14.90
C PHE A 106 11.74 3.64 15.69
N ASP A 107 10.82 3.31 16.58
CA ASP A 107 10.88 2.09 17.41
C ASP A 107 10.78 0.79 16.57
N HIS A 108 10.29 0.87 15.33
CA HIS A 108 10.19 -0.25 14.40
C HIS A 108 11.38 -0.39 13.44
N ASN A 109 12.34 0.53 13.44
CA ASN A 109 13.50 0.44 12.57
C ASN A 109 14.50 -0.59 13.14
N PRO A 110 14.71 -1.76 12.51
CA PRO A 110 15.56 -2.83 13.04
C PRO A 110 17.04 -2.43 13.13
N ASP A 111 17.47 -1.37 12.45
CA ASP A 111 18.83 -0.84 12.53
C ASP A 111 19.07 0.04 13.78
N HIS A 112 18.02 0.36 14.55
CA HIS A 112 18.13 1.02 15.85
C HIS A 112 18.13 -0.03 16.96
N VAL A 113 19.31 -0.55 17.30
CA VAL A 113 19.54 -1.26 18.56
C VAL A 113 19.76 -0.20 19.64
N SER A 114 18.98 -0.27 20.74
CA SER A 114 19.15 0.56 21.94
C SER A 114 20.48 0.30 22.64
#